data_AF-A0AAU2QC19-F1
#
_entry.id   AF-A0AAU2QC19-F1
#
_cell.length_a   1.000
_cell.length_b   1.000
_cell.length_c   1.000
_cell.angle_alpha   90.00
_cell.angle_beta   90.00
_cell.angle_gamma   90.00
#
_symmetry.space_group_name_H-M   'P 1'
#
loop_
_entity.id
_entity.type
_entity.pdbx_description
1 polymer ?
#
loop_
_entity_poly.entity_id
_entity_poly.type
_entity_poly.pdbx_seq_one_letter_code
_entity_poly.pdbx_strand_id
1 'polypeptide(L)'
;MKAATTLSSVLRDVDAEDWQYRDAAKVAQTVIDQAKRNDVVLMHDIHPTSVAAVPQILRTVTARGYHFVTATCAPPSDRRVATNRCLRISTGPRTSASPASSRRSSSARRTAA
;
A
#
# COMPACT_ATOMS: atom_id res chain seq x y z
N MET A 1 -3.29 25.37 25.91
CA MET A 1 -3.08 24.04 26.53
C MET A 1 -1.67 23.59 26.19
N LYS A 2 -0.83 23.22 27.17
CA LYS A 2 0.48 22.61 26.89
C LYS A 2 0.30 21.12 26.63
N ALA A 3 0.94 20.59 25.59
CA ALA A 3 1.02 19.14 25.41
C ALA A 3 1.82 18.54 26.58
N ALA A 4 1.25 17.53 27.24
CA ALA A 4 1.88 16.87 28.40
C ALA A 4 3.09 15.99 28.01
N THR A 5 3.24 15.68 26.71
CA THR A 5 4.24 14.76 26.19
C THR A 5 4.77 15.26 24.84
N THR A 6 6.06 15.04 24.57
CA THR A 6 6.72 15.33 23.27
C THR A 6 6.60 14.19 22.26
N LEU A 7 5.85 13.13 22.60
CA LEU A 7 5.64 11.95 21.76
C LEU A 7 4.46 12.16 20.81
N SER A 8 4.57 11.63 19.60
CA SER A 8 3.46 11.58 18.65
C SER A 8 2.53 10.42 18.99
N SER A 9 1.24 10.69 19.15
CA SER A 9 0.21 9.67 19.33
C SER A 9 -0.18 9.06 17.99
N VAL A 10 -0.10 7.73 17.88
CA VAL A 10 -0.61 6.99 16.73
C VAL A 10 -1.89 6.29 17.15
N LEU A 11 -3.02 6.71 16.57
CA LEU A 11 -4.32 6.06 16.71
C LEU A 11 -4.57 5.14 15.52
N ARG A 12 -5.67 4.38 15.57
CA ARG A 12 -6.01 3.33 14.61
C ARG A 12 -7.34 3.71 13.96
N ASP A 13 -7.42 3.57 12.64
CA ASP A 13 -8.59 3.92 11.84
C ASP A 13 -9.52 2.70 11.67
N VAL A 14 -8.95 1.50 11.60
CA VAL A 14 -9.67 0.23 11.44
C VAL A 14 -9.36 -0.68 12.61
N ASP A 15 -10.39 -1.18 13.29
CA ASP A 15 -10.27 -2.26 14.28
C ASP A 15 -10.65 -3.59 13.64
N ALA A 16 -9.75 -4.58 13.70
CA ALA A 16 -10.02 -5.91 13.19
C ALA A 16 -10.91 -6.74 14.13
N GLU A 17 -11.13 -6.26 15.36
CA GLU A 17 -11.93 -6.92 16.42
C GLU A 17 -11.45 -8.36 16.69
N ASP A 18 -10.14 -8.58 16.54
CA ASP A 18 -9.52 -9.88 16.66
C ASP A 18 -9.49 -10.42 18.09
N TRP A 19 -9.48 -9.52 19.07
CA TRP A 19 -9.66 -9.82 20.48
C TRP A 19 -11.05 -10.42 20.78
N GLN A 20 -12.08 -10.05 20.01
CA GLN A 20 -13.46 -10.48 20.18
C GLN A 20 -13.76 -11.80 19.47
N TYR A 21 -13.52 -11.90 18.17
CA TYR A 21 -14.02 -13.04 17.38
C TYR A 21 -13.15 -14.28 17.43
N ARG A 22 -11.83 -14.15 17.64
CA ARG A 22 -10.87 -15.28 17.63
C ARG A 22 -11.05 -16.20 16.41
N ASP A 23 -11.36 -15.62 15.26
CA ASP A 23 -11.55 -16.33 13.99
C ASP A 23 -10.71 -15.64 12.90
N ALA A 24 -9.80 -16.39 12.29
CA ALA A 24 -8.85 -15.83 11.33
C ALA A 24 -9.52 -15.32 10.05
N ALA A 25 -10.57 -16.00 9.57
CA ALA A 25 -11.27 -15.62 8.35
C ALA A 25 -12.10 -14.35 8.58
N LYS A 26 -12.79 -14.27 9.72
CA LYS A 26 -13.55 -13.08 10.13
C LYS A 26 -12.64 -11.87 10.28
N VAL A 27 -11.53 -12.02 11.01
CA VAL A 27 -10.52 -10.95 11.21
C VAL A 27 -9.96 -10.48 9.87
N ALA A 28 -9.58 -11.40 8.99
CA ALA A 28 -9.08 -11.04 7.67
C ALA A 28 -10.13 -10.28 6.85
N GLN A 29 -11.38 -10.74 6.87
CA GLN A 29 -12.47 -10.10 6.14
C GLN A 29 -12.76 -8.69 6.66
N THR A 30 -12.83 -8.49 7.98
CA THR A 30 -13.00 -7.17 8.60
C THR A 30 -11.96 -6.18 8.08
N VAL A 31 -10.67 -6.56 8.10
CA VAL A 31 -9.59 -5.69 7.60
C VAL A 31 -9.70 -5.45 6.09
N ILE A 32 -9.95 -6.51 5.32
CA ILE A 32 -10.03 -6.43 3.86
C ILE A 32 -11.19 -5.52 3.42
N ASP A 33 -12.32 -5.54 4.11
CA ASP A 33 -13.51 -4.78 3.72
C ASP A 33 -13.43 -3.32 4.17
N GLN A 34 -12.77 -3.04 5.29
CA GLN A 34 -12.72 -1.70 5.87
C GLN A 34 -11.49 -0.88 5.46
N ALA A 35 -10.34 -1.52 5.20
CA ALA A 35 -9.08 -0.82 4.99
C ALA A 35 -9.08 0.06 3.73
N LYS A 36 -8.70 1.33 3.92
CA LYS A 36 -8.51 2.33 2.88
C LYS A 36 -7.09 2.85 2.88
N ARG A 37 -6.80 3.74 1.93
CA ARG A 37 -5.48 4.36 1.78
C ARG A 37 -5.16 5.20 3.01
N ASN A 38 -3.97 4.98 3.55
CA ASN A 38 -3.39 5.67 4.72
C ASN A 38 -4.00 5.28 6.08
N ASP A 39 -4.87 4.28 6.13
CA ASP A 39 -5.42 3.79 7.39
C ASP A 39 -4.36 3.03 8.22
N VAL A 40 -4.47 3.16 9.54
CA VAL A 40 -3.74 2.34 10.51
C VAL A 40 -4.66 1.26 11.08
N VAL A 41 -4.30 -0.01 10.89
CA VAL A 41 -5.12 -1.17 11.31
C VAL A 41 -4.73 -1.67 12.72
N LEU A 42 -5.73 -1.99 13.55
CA LEU A 42 -5.61 -2.66 14.85
C LEU A 42 -5.68 -4.17 14.78
N MET A 43 -4.61 -4.80 15.25
CA MET A 43 -4.48 -6.24 15.48
C MET A 43 -3.62 -6.48 16.72
N HIS A 44 -3.82 -7.63 17.36
CA HIS A 44 -3.13 -8.12 18.53
C HIS A 44 -2.41 -9.44 18.19
N ASP A 45 -1.09 -9.44 18.23
CA ASP A 45 -0.24 -10.60 17.90
C ASP A 45 -0.16 -11.67 19.02
N ILE A 46 -0.82 -11.42 20.13
CA ILE A 46 -0.98 -12.37 21.25
C ILE A 46 -2.03 -13.47 20.98
N HIS A 47 -2.67 -13.46 19.81
CA HIS A 47 -3.70 -14.42 19.43
C HIS A 47 -3.26 -15.21 18.19
N PRO A 48 -3.23 -16.56 18.23
CA PRO A 48 -2.85 -17.38 17.08
C PRO A 48 -3.72 -17.14 15.84
N THR A 49 -5.00 -16.83 16.05
CA THR A 49 -5.97 -16.52 14.99
C THR A 49 -5.64 -15.22 14.28
N SER A 50 -5.13 -14.21 15.01
CA SER A 50 -4.68 -12.94 14.43
C SER A 50 -3.46 -13.16 13.55
N VAL A 51 -2.48 -13.94 14.02
CA VAL A 51 -1.30 -14.32 13.24
C VAL A 51 -1.70 -15.10 11.98
N ALA A 52 -2.67 -16.03 12.10
CA ALA A 52 -3.17 -16.81 10.98
C ALA A 52 -3.95 -15.98 9.93
N ALA A 53 -4.54 -14.85 10.31
CA ALA A 53 -5.24 -13.94 9.40
C ALA A 53 -4.29 -13.12 8.52
N VAL A 54 -3.11 -12.76 9.04
CA VAL A 54 -2.14 -11.85 8.40
C VAL A 54 -1.79 -12.26 6.96
N PRO A 55 -1.45 -13.52 6.64
CA PRO A 55 -1.09 -13.90 5.27
C PRO A 55 -2.17 -13.61 4.23
N GLN A 56 -3.46 -13.77 4.58
CA GLN A 56 -4.58 -13.46 3.70
C GLN A 56 -4.75 -11.95 3.52
N ILE A 57 -4.63 -11.19 4.60
CA ILE A 57 -4.70 -9.71 4.58
C ILE A 57 -3.60 -9.17 3.67
N LEU A 58 -2.34 -9.54 3.92
CA LEU A 58 -1.19 -9.08 3.14
C LEU A 58 -1.38 -9.37 1.64
N ARG A 59 -1.71 -10.63 1.30
CA ARG A 59 -1.92 -11.03 -0.10
C ARG A 59 -3.02 -10.22 -0.79
N THR A 60 -4.17 -10.08 -0.13
CA THR A 60 -5.36 -9.46 -0.74
C THR A 60 -5.20 -7.95 -0.87
N VAL A 61 -4.73 -7.30 0.18
CA VAL A 61 -4.55 -5.85 0.23
C VAL A 61 -3.39 -5.43 -0.67
N THR A 62 -2.30 -6.20 -0.75
CA THR A 62 -1.25 -5.95 -1.74
C THR A 62 -1.71 -6.16 -3.18
N ALA A 63 -2.52 -7.18 -3.46
CA ALA A 63 -3.10 -7.37 -4.80
C ALA A 63 -4.03 -6.22 -5.23
N ARG A 64 -4.64 -5.50 -4.27
CA ARG A 64 -5.41 -4.27 -4.51
C ARG A 64 -4.53 -3.02 -4.73
N GLY A 65 -3.20 -3.15 -4.68
CA GLY A 65 -2.24 -2.07 -4.92
C GLY A 65 -1.84 -1.28 -3.69
N TYR A 66 -2.20 -1.76 -2.49
CA TYR A 66 -1.67 -1.22 -1.23
C TYR A 66 -0.30 -1.84 -0.94
N HIS A 67 0.52 -1.15 -0.15
CA HIS A 67 1.73 -1.73 0.42
C HIS A 67 1.71 -1.41 1.92
N PHE A 68 2.68 -1.88 2.69
CA PHE A 68 2.66 -1.70 4.15
C PHE A 68 3.82 -0.81 4.55
N VAL A 69 3.55 0.17 5.42
CA VAL A 69 4.54 1.10 5.94
C VAL A 69 4.56 1.03 7.46
N THR A 70 5.70 1.38 8.07
CA THR A 70 5.78 1.52 9.52
C THR A 70 5.22 2.87 9.95
N ALA A 71 4.52 2.95 11.08
CA ALA A 71 3.89 4.18 11.56
C ALA A 71 4.90 5.33 11.78
N THR A 72 6.16 5.01 12.07
CA THR A 72 7.26 5.99 12.19
C THR A 72 7.63 6.62 10.85
N CYS A 73 7.38 5.94 9.72
CA CYS A 73 7.51 6.51 8.38
C CYS A 73 6.23 7.28 8.00
N ALA A 74 5.96 8.38 8.70
CA ALA A 74 5.04 9.37 8.19
C ALA A 74 5.58 9.89 6.82
N PRO A 75 4.74 10.08 5.78
CA PRO A 75 5.20 10.74 4.58
C PRO A 75 5.72 12.13 4.98
N PRO A 76 6.89 12.57 4.49
CA PRO A 76 7.29 13.95 4.70
C PRO A 76 6.21 14.84 4.11
N SER A 77 5.77 15.83 4.87
CA SER A 77 4.89 16.92 4.42
C SER A 77 5.52 17.71 3.26
N ASP A 78 6.81 17.48 2.98
CA ASP A 78 7.52 17.97 1.81
C ASP A 78 7.96 16.83 0.88
N ARG A 79 7.65 16.96 -0.41
CA ARG A 79 7.86 15.95 -1.45
C ARG A 79 9.33 15.90 -1.95
N ARG A 80 10.33 16.21 -1.11
CA ARG A 80 11.73 16.41 -1.57
C ARG A 80 12.86 15.74 -0.78
N VAL A 81 12.59 14.77 0.09
CA VAL A 81 13.70 13.94 0.63
C VAL A 81 13.50 12.48 0.25
N ALA A 82 14.00 12.14 -0.94
CA ALA A 82 14.27 10.76 -1.34
C ALA A 82 15.71 10.44 -0.89
N THR A 83 15.87 9.96 0.34
CA THR A 83 17.10 9.28 0.76
C THR A 83 16.79 7.80 0.99
N ASN A 84 16.94 7.05 -0.09
CA ASN A 84 17.29 5.63 -0.22
C ASN A 84 16.71 4.53 0.70
N ARG A 85 15.67 4.74 1.53
CA ARG A 85 15.11 3.62 2.32
C ARG A 85 13.63 3.68 2.67
N CYS A 86 12.81 4.28 1.81
CA CYS A 86 11.36 4.27 1.97
C CYS A 86 10.71 3.71 0.71
N LEU A 87 10.38 2.41 0.73
CA LEU A 87 9.60 1.78 -0.34
C LEU A 87 8.14 2.27 -0.20
N ARG A 88 7.70 3.09 -1.13
CA ARG A 88 6.37 3.71 -1.13
C ARG A 88 5.31 2.76 -1.68
N ILE A 89 4.12 2.85 -1.08
CA ILE A 89 2.87 2.53 -1.74
C ILE A 89 2.55 3.53 -2.84
N SER A 90 2.94 3.21 -4.05
CA SER A 90 2.41 3.87 -5.23
C SER A 90 1.31 3.00 -5.81
N THR A 91 0.08 3.53 -5.89
CA THR A 91 -0.81 3.08 -6.97
C THR A 91 -0.31 3.76 -8.23
N GLY A 92 0.54 3.07 -8.99
CA GLY A 92 0.80 3.47 -10.36
C GLY A 92 -0.46 3.26 -11.20
N PRO A 93 -0.76 4.12 -12.19
CA PRO A 93 -1.67 3.70 -13.25
C PRO A 93 -1.08 2.42 -13.87
N ARG A 94 -1.91 1.39 -14.00
CA ARG A 94 -1.58 0.21 -14.79
C ARG A 94 -1.34 0.73 -16.21
N THR A 95 -0.10 0.94 -16.62
CA THR A 95 0.23 1.23 -18.02
C THR A 95 -0.20 0.01 -18.80
N SER A 96 -1.37 0.06 -19.41
CA SER A 96 -1.71 -0.80 -20.53
C SER A 96 -0.57 -0.66 -21.53
N ALA A 97 0.10 -1.76 -21.84
CA ALA A 97 1.02 -1.81 -22.95
C ALA A 97 0.25 -1.39 -24.22
N SER A 98 0.50 -0.19 -24.73
CA SER A 98 0.12 0.17 -26.10
C SER A 98 1.00 -0.62 -27.06
N PRO A 99 0.43 -1.23 -28.11
CA PRO A 99 1.23 -1.94 -29.10
C PRO A 99 2.08 -0.92 -29.88
N ALA A 100 3.34 -1.28 -30.10
CA ALA A 100 4.29 -0.50 -30.89
C ALA A 100 3.72 -0.19 -32.28
N SER A 101 3.58 1.09 -32.62
CA SER A 101 3.25 1.47 -34.00
C SER A 101 4.42 1.12 -34.89
N SER A 102 4.21 0.19 -35.81
CA SER A 102 5.15 -0.13 -36.89
C SER A 102 5.36 1.10 -37.77
N ARG A 103 6.50 1.77 -37.65
CA ARG A 103 6.91 2.82 -38.58
C ARG A 103 7.69 2.18 -39.73
N ARG A 104 6.98 1.88 -40.82
CA ARG A 104 7.54 1.42 -42.10
C ARG A 104 8.29 2.59 -42.74
N SER A 105 9.60 2.51 -42.86
CA SER A 105 10.42 3.49 -43.58
C SER A 105 10.33 3.23 -45.08
N SER A 106 9.61 4.09 -45.80
CA SER A 106 9.68 4.19 -47.25
C SER A 106 10.91 5.03 -47.62
N SER A 107 12.00 4.38 -48.05
CA SER A 107 13.11 5.07 -48.71
C SER A 107 12.71 5.35 -50.16
N ALA A 108 12.47 6.63 -50.44
CA ALA A 108 12.22 7.13 -51.79
C ALA A 108 13.54 7.34 -52.54
N ARG A 109 13.57 6.79 -53.76
CA ARG A 109 14.42 7.12 -54.91
C ARG A 109 15.16 8.46 -54.82
N ARG A 110 16.49 8.41 -54.99
CA ARG A 110 17.28 9.52 -55.52
C ARG A 110 17.57 9.26 -57.00
N THR A 111 17.20 10.21 -57.84
CA THR A 111 17.55 10.36 -59.25
C THR A 111 18.66 11.41 -59.42
N ALA A 112 19.38 11.29 -60.55
CA ALA A 112 20.33 12.23 -61.18
C ALA A 112 21.73 12.32 -60.52
N ALA A 113 22.83 12.36 -61.27
CA ALA A 113 23.05 12.74 -62.68
C ALA A 113 24.13 11.86 -63.35
#